data_AF-A0A969RGG2-F1
#
_entry.id   AF-A0A969RGG2-F1
#
_cell.length_a   1.000
_cell.length_b   1.000
_cell.length_c   1.000
_cell.angle_alpha   90.00
_cell.angle_beta   90.00
_cell.angle_gamma   90.00
#
_symmetry.space_group_name_H-M   'P 1'
#
loop_
_entity.id
_entity.type
_entity.pdbx_description
1 polymer ?
#
loop_
_entity_poly.entity_id
_entity_poly.type
_entity_poly.pdbx_seq_one_letter_code
_entity_poly.pdbx_strand_id
1 'polypeptide(L)'
;MIRTQDDVALTSIEGIAFVAFLTQQGRVLAEEPIELIFADAGFDDLPLAKYTVVVKHECVEPPEVAYDVTINAPDDVFFLKFIYLEPERVFLQIQAAVEKRL
;
A
#
# COMPACT_ATOMS: atom_id res chain seq x y z
N MET A 1 0.68 3.87 -2.18
CA MET A 1 -0.14 4.44 -3.28
C MET A 1 -0.90 3.33 -3.99
N ILE A 2 -2.14 3.61 -4.39
CA ILE A 2 -3.01 2.75 -5.20
C ILE A 2 -3.24 3.42 -6.56
N ARG A 3 -3.03 2.67 -7.65
CA ARG A 3 -3.10 3.18 -9.02
C ARG A 3 -3.80 2.19 -9.96
N THR A 4 -4.42 2.69 -11.01
CA THR A 4 -4.90 1.87 -12.13
C THR A 4 -3.74 1.48 -13.06
N GLN A 5 -3.99 0.62 -14.04
CA GLN A 5 -3.04 0.27 -15.10
C GLN A 5 -2.58 1.47 -15.93
N ASP A 6 -3.37 2.55 -15.96
CA ASP A 6 -3.10 3.79 -16.69
C ASP A 6 -2.47 4.88 -15.78
N ASP A 7 -1.96 4.48 -14.61
CA ASP A 7 -1.37 5.34 -13.56
C ASP A 7 -2.33 6.41 -12.99
N VAL A 8 -3.63 6.17 -13.10
CA VAL A 8 -4.66 7.02 -12.47
C VAL A 8 -4.79 6.68 -10.99
N ALA A 9 -4.97 7.69 -10.14
CA ALA A 9 -5.24 7.50 -8.72
C ALA A 9 -6.54 6.73 -8.50
N LEU A 10 -6.47 5.61 -7.77
CA LEU A 10 -7.62 4.75 -7.48
C LEU A 10 -7.81 4.66 -5.96
N THR A 11 -8.77 5.38 -5.41
CA THR A 11 -9.01 5.47 -3.97
C THR A 11 -10.07 4.48 -3.49
N SER A 12 -11.01 4.12 -4.37
CA SER A 12 -12.20 3.34 -4.05
C SER A 12 -12.75 2.63 -5.29
N ILE A 13 -13.47 1.53 -5.08
CA ILE A 13 -14.31 0.87 -6.08
C ILE A 13 -15.71 0.75 -5.47
N GLU A 14 -16.73 1.14 -6.24
CA GLU A 14 -18.14 1.13 -5.80
C GLU A 14 -18.40 1.94 -4.50
N GLY A 15 -17.58 2.97 -4.26
CA GLY A 15 -17.68 3.81 -3.06
C GLY A 15 -17.08 3.22 -1.79
N ILE A 16 -16.46 2.03 -1.88
CA ILE A 16 -15.70 1.41 -0.79
C ILE A 16 -14.23 1.78 -0.96
N ALA A 17 -13.59 2.32 0.06
CA ALA A 17 -12.19 2.71 -0.01
C ALA A 17 -11.25 1.50 0.11
N PHE A 18 -10.10 1.59 -0.55
CA PHE A 18 -8.97 0.72 -0.20
C PHE A 18 -8.50 1.03 1.22
N VAL A 19 -8.02 0.01 1.92
CA VAL A 19 -7.43 0.15 3.26
C VAL A 19 -6.03 -0.45 3.26
N ALA A 20 -5.07 0.27 3.83
CA ALA A 20 -3.71 -0.20 4.02
C ALA A 20 -3.49 -0.58 5.49
N PHE A 21 -2.81 -1.70 5.71
CA PHE A 21 -2.39 -2.18 7.01
C PHE A 21 -0.87 -2.25 7.04
N LEU A 22 -0.29 -1.83 8.16
CA LEU A 22 1.08 -2.14 8.52
C LEU A 22 1.06 -3.29 9.52
N THR A 23 1.72 -4.39 9.19
CA THR A 23 1.78 -5.55 10.07
C THR A 23 3.21 -5.94 10.40
N GLN A 24 3.40 -6.58 11.55
CA GLN A 24 4.67 -7.16 11.97
C GLN A 24 4.40 -8.47 12.69
N GLN A 25 5.08 -9.55 12.25
CA GLN A 25 4.91 -10.90 12.81
C GLN A 25 3.44 -11.35 12.86
N GLY A 26 2.65 -10.99 11.84
CA GLY A 26 1.23 -11.33 11.74
C GLY A 26 0.29 -10.48 12.61
N ARG A 27 0.80 -9.49 13.34
CA ARG A 27 -0.01 -8.53 14.11
C ARG A 27 -0.16 -7.22 13.35
N VAL A 28 -1.38 -6.70 13.27
CA VAL A 28 -1.65 -5.33 12.77
C VAL A 28 -1.10 -4.32 13.78
N LEU A 29 -0.21 -3.45 13.30
CA LEU A 29 0.37 -2.34 14.06
C LEU A 29 -0.39 -1.03 13.79
N ALA A 30 -0.80 -0.82 12.54
CA ALA A 30 -1.55 0.35 12.10
C ALA A 30 -2.46 -0.01 10.92
N GLU A 31 -3.53 0.77 10.76
CA GLU A 31 -4.51 0.69 9.69
C GLU A 31 -4.82 2.12 9.25
N GLU A 32 -4.73 2.38 7.96
CA GLU A 32 -4.99 3.69 7.36
C GLU A 32 -5.87 3.52 6.11
N PRO A 33 -6.99 4.25 6.00
CA PRO A 33 -7.74 4.31 4.75
C PRO A 33 -6.90 5.05 3.69
N ILE A 34 -7.05 4.66 2.44
CA ILE A 34 -6.37 5.35 1.34
C ILE A 34 -6.95 6.75 1.16
N GLU A 35 -6.09 7.76 1.25
CA GLU A 35 -6.46 9.17 1.15
C GLU A 35 -7.01 9.54 -0.22
N LEU A 36 -8.02 10.41 -0.25
CA LEU A 36 -8.69 10.77 -1.50
C LEU A 36 -7.83 11.60 -2.45
N ILE A 37 -6.93 12.43 -1.93
CA ILE A 37 -6.20 13.42 -2.73
C ILE A 37 -5.09 12.74 -3.53
N PHE A 38 -4.30 11.89 -2.88
CA PHE A 38 -3.11 11.27 -3.49
C PHE A 38 -3.27 9.76 -3.74
N ALA A 39 -4.36 9.16 -3.27
CA ALA A 39 -4.61 7.72 -3.26
C ALA A 39 -3.43 6.93 -2.65
N ASP A 40 -3.04 7.33 -1.45
CA ASP A 40 -2.01 6.68 -0.66
C ASP A 40 -2.35 6.64 0.82
N ALA A 41 -1.50 5.97 1.58
CA ALA A 41 -1.49 5.96 3.03
C ALA A 41 -0.04 6.01 3.46
N GLY A 42 0.25 6.80 4.49
CA GLY A 42 1.58 6.97 5.07
C GLY A 42 1.69 6.25 6.40
N PHE A 43 2.85 5.63 6.64
CA PHE A 43 3.22 5.10 7.95
C PHE A 43 4.59 5.67 8.32
N ASP A 44 4.58 6.63 9.24
CA ASP A 44 5.78 7.38 9.64
C ASP A 44 6.37 6.86 10.96
N ASP A 45 7.59 7.32 11.27
CA ASP A 45 8.31 7.06 12.53
C ASP A 45 8.45 5.57 12.90
N LEU A 46 8.55 4.72 11.87
CA LEU A 46 8.69 3.27 12.04
C LEU A 46 10.09 2.89 12.53
N PRO A 47 10.21 2.08 13.60
CA PRO A 47 11.49 1.52 14.02
C PRO A 47 12.19 0.70 12.93
N LEU A 48 13.51 0.51 13.08
CA LEU A 48 14.27 -0.40 12.22
C LEU A 48 13.81 -1.85 12.46
N ALA A 49 13.06 -2.40 11.51
CA ALA A 49 12.55 -3.76 11.58
C ALA A 49 12.03 -4.24 10.21
N LYS A 50 11.54 -5.49 10.20
CA LYS A 50 10.74 -6.02 9.10
C LYS A 50 9.27 -5.73 9.35
N TYR A 51 8.59 -5.33 8.28
CA TYR A 51 7.16 -5.11 8.24
C TYR A 51 6.57 -5.75 7.00
N THR A 52 5.27 -5.98 7.03
CA THR A 52 4.50 -6.38 5.87
C THR A 52 3.39 -5.34 5.69
N VAL A 53 3.42 -4.66 4.55
CA VAL A 53 2.36 -3.74 4.12
C VAL A 53 1.30 -4.56 3.40
N VAL A 54 0.05 -4.46 3.84
CA VAL A 54 -1.07 -5.16 3.24
C VAL A 54 -2.06 -4.12 2.71
N VAL A 55 -2.48 -4.26 1.47
CA VAL A 55 -3.60 -3.48 0.91
C VAL A 55 -4.79 -4.41 0.77
N LYS A 56 -5.95 -3.95 1.21
CA LYS A 56 -7.20 -4.69 1.18
C LYS A 56 -8.30 -3.91 0.46
N HIS A 57 -9.10 -4.64 -0.32
CA HIS A 57 -10.37 -4.18 -0.84
C HIS A 57 -11.25 -5.37 -1.23
N GLU A 58 -12.51 -5.38 -0.78
CA GLU A 58 -13.40 -6.54 -0.93
C GLU A 58 -13.92 -6.81 -2.35
N CYS A 59 -13.79 -5.84 -3.25
CA CYS A 59 -14.30 -5.89 -4.62
C CYS A 59 -13.22 -6.27 -5.64
N VAL A 60 -12.02 -6.60 -5.17
CA VAL A 60 -10.82 -6.80 -5.99
C VAL A 60 -10.29 -8.21 -5.80
N GLU A 61 -9.71 -8.80 -6.83
CA GLU A 61 -9.09 -10.12 -6.77
C GLU A 61 -7.55 -10.02 -6.93
N PRO A 62 -6.76 -10.53 -5.97
CA PRO A 62 -7.20 -11.01 -4.66
C PRO A 62 -7.65 -9.84 -3.76
N PRO A 63 -8.50 -10.09 -2.75
CA PRO A 63 -9.02 -9.05 -1.88
C PRO A 63 -7.96 -8.47 -0.93
N GLU A 64 -6.83 -9.16 -0.78
CA GLU A 64 -5.69 -8.75 0.02
C GLU A 64 -4.39 -9.00 -0.74
N VAL A 65 -3.52 -7.99 -0.75
CA VAL A 65 -2.20 -8.06 -1.36
C VAL A 65 -1.17 -7.60 -0.35
N ALA A 66 -0.12 -8.40 -0.14
CA ALA A 66 0.93 -8.11 0.84
C ALA A 66 2.28 -7.84 0.17
N TYR A 67 3.08 -6.97 0.78
CA TYR A 67 4.46 -6.71 0.40
C TYR A 67 5.35 -6.55 1.63
N ASP A 68 6.45 -7.30 1.67
CA ASP A 68 7.41 -7.23 2.76
C ASP A 68 8.41 -6.09 2.56
N VAL A 69 8.62 -5.29 3.60
CA VAL A 69 9.61 -4.22 3.65
C VAL A 69 10.55 -4.42 4.83
N THR A 70 11.82 -4.08 4.65
CA THR A 70 12.82 -4.11 5.73
C THR A 70 13.47 -2.75 5.84
N ILE A 71 13.20 -2.05 6.94
CA ILE A 71 13.80 -0.74 7.23
C ILE A 71 15.16 -0.98 7.87
N ASN A 72 16.24 -0.62 7.17
CA ASN A 72 17.61 -0.87 7.60
C ASN A 72 18.30 0.39 8.13
N ALA A 73 17.84 1.57 7.72
CA ALA A 73 18.37 2.86 8.17
C ALA A 73 17.24 3.84 8.54
N PRO A 74 17.48 4.78 9.47
CA PRO A 74 16.45 5.75 9.90
C PRO A 74 15.97 6.69 8.78
N ASP A 75 16.76 6.86 7.73
CA ASP A 75 16.46 7.69 6.57
C ASP A 75 15.83 6.91 5.41
N ASP A 76 15.60 5.59 5.54
CA ASP A 76 14.96 4.80 4.50
C ASP A 76 13.48 5.21 4.35
N VAL A 77 13.08 5.60 3.13
CA VAL A 77 11.70 5.88 2.75
C VAL A 77 11.26 4.89 1.69
N PHE A 78 10.22 4.10 1.97
CA PHE A 78 9.68 3.12 1.04
C PHE A 78 8.45 3.68 0.33
N PHE A 79 8.51 3.74 -1.00
CA PHE A 79 7.36 4.06 -1.85
C PHE A 79 6.83 2.78 -2.50
N LEU A 80 5.63 2.37 -2.08
CA LEU A 80 4.93 1.23 -2.67
C LEU A 80 3.77 1.72 -3.53
N LYS A 81 3.75 1.29 -4.80
CA LYS A 81 2.65 1.52 -5.74
C LYS A 81 2.00 0.18 -6.07
N PHE A 82 0.76 0.00 -5.62
CA PHE A 82 -0.07 -1.16 -5.94
C PHE A 82 -0.90 -0.82 -7.17
N ILE A 83 -0.75 -1.61 -8.23
CA ILE A 83 -1.37 -1.36 -9.54
C ILE A 83 -2.49 -2.37 -9.75
N TYR A 84 -3.67 -1.86 -10.10
CA TYR A 84 -4.87 -2.63 -10.34
C TYR A 84 -5.39 -2.41 -11.75
N LEU A 85 -5.90 -3.47 -12.36
CA LEU A 85 -6.73 -3.41 -13.55
C LEU A 85 -8.16 -3.10 -13.10
N GLU A 86 -8.55 -1.83 -13.20
CA GLU A 86 -9.82 -1.35 -12.65
C GLU A 86 -11.07 -2.01 -13.27
N PRO A 87 -11.18 -2.17 -14.61
CA PRO A 87 -12.42 -2.70 -15.20
C PRO A 87 -12.72 -4.14 -14.78
N GLU A 88 -11.68 -4.97 -14.68
CA GLU A 88 -11.75 -6.37 -14.24
C GLU A 88 -11.62 -6.52 -12.71
N ARG A 89 -11.25 -5.45 -12.01
CA ARG A 89 -10.99 -5.41 -10.55
C ARG A 89 -9.95 -6.44 -10.12
N VAL A 90 -8.84 -6.48 -10.82
CA VAL A 90 -7.76 -7.45 -10.56
C VAL A 90 -6.47 -6.73 -10.18
N PHE A 91 -5.80 -7.20 -9.14
CA PHE A 91 -4.45 -6.76 -8.83
C PHE A 91 -3.45 -7.21 -9.91
N LEU A 92 -2.62 -6.30 -10.40
CA LEU A 92 -1.62 -6.61 -11.41
C LEU A 92 -0.23 -6.81 -10.80
N GLN A 93 0.26 -5.81 -10.06
CA GLN A 93 1.63 -5.81 -9.56
C GLN A 93 1.86 -4.74 -8.48
N ILE A 94 2.95 -4.92 -7.72
CA ILE A 94 3.53 -3.90 -6.85
C ILE A 94 4.81 -3.38 -7.48
N GLN A 95 4.94 -2.06 -7.54
CA GLN A 95 6.22 -1.40 -7.76
C GLN A 95 6.72 -0.83 -6.44
N ALA A 96 7.99 -1.06 -6.13
CA ALA A 96 8.63 -0.59 -4.92
C ALA A 96 9.86 0.25 -5.26
N ALA A 97 9.99 1.38 -4.59
CA ALA A 97 11.19 2.21 -4.61
C ALA A 97 11.63 2.52 -3.17
N VAL A 98 12.93 2.65 -2.98
CA VAL A 98 13.52 3.08 -1.71
C VAL A 98 14.30 4.35 -1.98
N GLU A 99 13.99 5.39 -1.22
CA GLU A 99 14.69 6.66 -1.24
C GLU A 99 15.32 6.93 0.13
N LYS A 100 16.34 7.80 0.15
CA LYS A 100 16.90 8.31 1.41
C LYS A 100 16.32 9.68 1.69
N ARG A 101 15.76 9.87 2.88
CA ARG A 101 15.30 11.18 3.35
C ARG A 101 16.53 12.09 3.48
N LEU A 102 16.56 13.14 2.66
CA LEU A 102 17.62 14.17 2.63
C LEU A 102 17.67 15.01 3.91
#